data_AF-A0A529CH88-F1
#
_entry.id   AF-A0A529CH88-F1
#
_cell.length_a   1.000
_cell.length_b   1.000
_cell.length_c   1.000
_cell.angle_alpha   90.00
_cell.angle_beta   90.00
_cell.angle_gamma   90.00
#
_symmetry.space_group_name_H-M   'P 1'
#
loop_
_entity.id
_entity.type
_entity.pdbx_description
1 polymer ?
#
loop_
_entity_poly.entity_id
_entity_poly.type
_entity_poly.pdbx_seq_one_letter_code
_entity_poly.pdbx_strand_id
1 'polypeptide(L)' 'MSAKLWIEAAKVLAVNPEAVVKCPECGDGNLLVIDAGAGSSHVERHIHCPKCGAYNALFKRIDGV' A
#
# COMPACT_ATOMS: atom_id res chain seq x y z
N MET A 1 7.95 11.23 -9.90
CA MET A 1 6.83 10.28 -10.00
C MET A 1 5.52 10.94 -9.66
N SER A 2 4.37 10.39 -10.08
CA SER A 2 3.06 11.01 -9.83
C SER A 2 2.37 10.35 -8.63
N ALA A 3 2.12 11.13 -7.58
CA ALA A 3 1.30 10.74 -6.42
C ALA A 3 -0.03 10.08 -6.83
N LYS A 4 -0.57 10.42 -8.02
CA LYS A 4 -1.77 9.80 -8.60
C LYS A 4 -1.65 8.29 -8.75
N LEU A 5 -0.51 7.78 -9.23
CA LEU A 5 -0.33 6.33 -9.43
C LEU A 5 -0.30 5.58 -8.09
N TRP A 6 0.29 6.18 -7.06
CA TRP A 6 0.22 5.65 -5.70
C TRP A 6 -1.20 5.64 -5.14
N ILE A 7 -1.99 6.68 -5.41
CA ILE A 7 -3.40 6.73 -5.00
C ILE A 7 -4.19 5.59 -5.68
N GLU A 8 -3.99 5.35 -6.97
CA GLU A 8 -4.66 4.25 -7.67
C GLU A 8 -4.22 2.87 -7.16
N ALA A 9 -2.91 2.67 -6.93
CA ALA A 9 -2.39 1.47 -6.28
C ALA A 9 -3.03 1.25 -4.89
N ALA A 10 -3.13 2.31 -4.09
CA ALA A 10 -3.72 2.27 -2.77
C ALA A 10 -5.21 1.92 -2.80
N LYS A 11 -5.98 2.45 -3.77
CA LYS A 11 -7.40 2.10 -3.95
C LYS A 11 -7.58 0.61 -4.25
N VAL A 12 -6.76 0.05 -5.14
CA VAL A 12 -6.80 -1.39 -5.45
C VAL A 12 -6.51 -2.21 -4.20
N LEU A 13 -5.45 -1.88 -3.47
CA LEU A 13 -5.07 -2.59 -2.25
C LEU A 13 -6.09 -2.42 -1.12
N ALA A 14 -6.76 -1.27 -1.03
CA ALA A 14 -7.81 -1.02 -0.04
C ALA A 14 -9.01 -1.96 -0.24
N VAL A 15 -9.36 -2.28 -1.49
CA VAL A 15 -10.44 -3.21 -1.85
C VAL A 15 -9.98 -4.66 -1.73
N ASN A 16 -8.79 -4.99 -2.25
CA ASN A 16 -8.21 -6.32 -2.20
C ASN A 16 -6.74 -6.24 -1.72
N PRO A 17 -6.47 -6.54 -0.44
CA PRO A 17 -5.11 -6.49 0.12
C PRO A 17 -4.13 -7.46 -0.54
N GLU A 18 -4.62 -8.53 -1.16
CA GLU A 18 -3.80 -9.56 -1.82
C GLU A 18 -3.57 -9.27 -3.32
N ALA A 19 -4.08 -8.15 -3.82
CA ALA A 19 -3.92 -7.79 -5.23
C ALA A 19 -2.44 -7.58 -5.59
N VAL A 20 -2.03 -8.16 -6.73
CA VAL A 20 -0.69 -7.94 -7.29
C VAL A 20 -0.67 -6.60 -8.00
N VAL A 21 -0.04 -5.60 -7.37
CA VAL A 21 0.07 -4.24 -7.92
C VAL A 21 1.51 -3.96 -8.35
N LYS A 22 1.69 -3.43 -9.57
CA LYS A 22 3.00 -2.99 -10.07
C LYS A 22 3.46 -1.73 -9.35
N CYS A 23 4.78 -1.63 -9.15
CA CYS A 23 5.40 -0.49 -8.51
C CYS A 23 5.13 0.79 -9.32
N PRO A 24 4.45 1.79 -8.75
CA PRO A 24 4.18 3.07 -9.42
C PRO A 24 5.44 3.86 -9.78
N GLU A 25 6.56 3.54 -9.13
CA GLU A 25 7.81 4.27 -9.25
C GLU A 25 8.71 3.71 -10.34
N CYS A 26 8.97 2.40 -10.35
CA CYS A 26 9.87 1.77 -11.31
C CYS A 26 9.17 0.93 -12.39
N GLY A 27 7.87 0.63 -12.26
CA GLY A 27 7.12 -0.21 -13.20
C GLY A 27 7.46 -1.70 -13.17
N ASP A 28 8.66 -2.09 -12.74
CA ASP A 28 9.16 -3.45 -12.88
C ASP A 28 8.88 -4.36 -11.67
N GLY A 29 8.83 -3.79 -10.45
CA GLY A 29 8.57 -4.55 -9.22
C GLY A 29 7.08 -4.77 -8.95
N ASN A 30 6.74 -5.85 -8.26
CA ASN A 30 5.43 -5.98 -7.61
C ASN A 30 5.54 -5.41 -6.19
N LEU A 31 4.53 -4.67 -5.77
CA LEU A 31 4.45 -4.16 -4.40
C LEU A 31 4.23 -5.31 -3.43
N LEU A 32 4.98 -5.29 -2.35
CA LEU A 32 4.81 -6.14 -1.20
C LEU A 32 4.07 -5.35 -0.12
N VAL A 33 3.00 -5.94 0.40
CA VAL A 33 2.05 -5.28 1.30
C VAL A 33 2.04 -6.02 2.62
N ILE A 34 2.23 -5.28 3.71
CA ILE A 34 2.27 -5.82 5.07
C ILE A 34 1.33 -4.97 5.92
N ASP A 35 0.30 -5.60 6.48
CA ASP A 35 -0.56 -4.95 7.47
C ASP A 35 0.07 -5.14 8.85
N ALA A 36 0.52 -4.04 9.44
CA ALA A 36 1.00 -3.98 10.81
C ALA A 36 -0.14 -3.47 11.71
N GLY A 37 -0.49 -4.25 12.74
CA GLY A 37 -1.44 -3.82 13.75
C GLY A 37 -0.88 -2.61 14.50
N ALA A 38 -1.47 -1.44 14.30
CA ALA A 38 -1.07 -0.20 14.95
C ALA A 38 -2.11 0.13 16.03
N GLY A 39 -2.06 -0.59 17.15
CA GLY A 39 -3.02 -0.43 18.25
C GLY A 39 -4.41 -1.01 17.95
N SER A 40 -5.41 -0.59 18.73
CA SER A 40 -6.77 -1.16 18.71
C SER A 40 -7.75 -0.43 17.78
N SER A 41 -7.37 0.74 17.27
CA SER A 41 -8.25 1.61 16.45
C SER A 41 -7.81 1.74 15.00
N HIS A 42 -6.59 1.32 14.66
CA HIS A 42 -6.10 1.46 13.30
C HIS A 42 -5.10 0.36 12.93
N VAL A 43 -4.94 0.19 11.62
CA VAL A 43 -3.96 -0.66 10.98
C VAL A 43 -3.12 0.24 10.10
N GLU A 44 -1.82 0.07 10.15
CA GLU A 44 -0.93 0.66 9.17
C GLU A 44 -0.61 -0.40 8.12
N ARG A 45 -0.88 -0.06 6.86
CA ARG A 45 -0.50 -0.89 5.73
C ARG A 45 0.78 -0.35 5.13
N HIS A 46 1.85 -1.10 5.31
CA HIS A 46 3.17 -0.81 4.78
C HIS A 46 3.28 -1.40 3.38
N ILE A 47 3.62 -0.57 2.39
CA ILE A 47 3.71 -0.94 0.99
C ILE A 47 5.13 -0.65 0.51
N HIS A 48 5.84 -1.67 0.05
CA HIS A 48 7.23 -1.53 -0.38
C HIS A 48 7.51 -2.25 -1.69
N CYS A 49 8.40 -1.68 -2.50
CA CYS A 49 8.90 -2.30 -3.71
C CYS A 49 10.27 -2.93 -3.45
N PRO A 50 10.44 -4.26 -3.56
CA PRO A 50 11.73 -4.91 -3.33
C PRO A 50 12.75 -4.64 -4.44
N LYS A 51 12.33 -4.04 -5.57
CA LYS A 51 13.22 -3.75 -6.72
C LYS A 51 13.89 -2.39 -6.63
N CYS A 52 13.13 -1.33 -6.32
CA CYS A 52 13.66 0.03 -6.26
C CYS A 52 13.69 0.63 -4.86
N GLY A 53 13.22 -0.11 -3.84
CA GLY A 53 13.16 0.36 -2.45
C GLY A 53 12.08 1.41 -2.18
N ALA A 54 11.23 1.72 -3.18
CA ALA A 54 10.16 2.68 -2.99
C ALA A 54 9.18 2.19 -1.91
N TYR A 55 8.71 3.13 -1.09
CA TYR A 55 7.91 2.84 0.09
C TYR A 55 6.75 3.83 0.20
N ASN A 56 5.61 3.33 0.66
CA ASN A 56 4.46 4.14 1.06
C ASN A 56 3.71 3.43 2.20
N ALA A 57 2.94 4.18 2.97
CA ALA A 57 2.10 3.63 4.03
C ALA A 57 0.68 4.16 3.94
N LEU A 58 -0.31 3.31 4.23
CA LEU A 58 -1.70 3.70 4.35
C LEU A 58 -2.14 3.56 5.79
N PHE A 59 -2.72 4.62 6.32
CA PHE A 59 -3.41 4.59 7.60
C PHE A 59 -4.86 4.15 7.37
N LYS A 60 -5.28 3.07 8.03
CA LYS A 60 -6.66 2.57 7.96
C LYS A 60 -7.26 2.49 9.36
N ARG A 61 -8.38 3.18 9.59
CA ARG A 61 -9.17 3.02 10.82
C ARG A 61 -9.92 1.68 10.80
N ILE A 62 -9.99 1.02 11.96
CA ILE A 62 -10.71 -0.25 12.14
C ILE A 62 -12.21 0.00 12.35
N ASP A 63 -12.53 1.13 12.97
CA ASP A 63 -13.84 1.75 13.05
C ASP A 63 -14.20 2.34 11.68
N GLY A 64 -14.95 1.56 10.88
CA GLY A 64 -15.44 1.95 9.55
C GLY A 64 -16.51 3.05 9.57
N VAL A 65 -16.17 4.22 10.14
CA VAL A 65 -16.97 5.45 10.14
C VAL A 65 -16.15 6.59 9.53
#